data_AF-A0A942TR11-F1
#
_entry.id   AF-A0A942TR11-F1
#
_cell.length_a   1.000
_cell.length_b   1.000
_cell.length_c   1.000
_cell.angle_alpha   90.00
_cell.angle_beta   90.00
_cell.angle_gamma   90.00
#
_symmetry.space_group_name_H-M   'P 1'
#
loop_
_entity.id
_entity.type
_entity.pdbx_description
1 polymer ?
#
loop_
_entity_poly.entity_id
_entity_poly.type
_entity_poly.pdbx_seq_one_letter_code
_entity_poly.pdbx_strand_id
1 'polypeptide(L)'
;MVTFRSNPPPEPPLLKIEPFKGMNTSVTPTQIDESQSPDMLNMNIDERGALKKRTGYERVYVQSLGAGKINGIFHWNNKTIISHGGKLYGTEGVPTLNTRSQTWEDDNLNEKWEG
;
A
#
# COMPACT_ATOMS: atom_id res chain seq x y z
N MET A 1 -26.07 -51.56 -32.54
CA MET A 1 -25.59 -50.17 -32.70
C MET A 1 -25.58 -49.54 -31.32
N VAL A 2 -24.40 -49.29 -30.76
CA VAL A 2 -24.24 -48.78 -29.38
C VAL A 2 -24.05 -47.28 -29.44
N THR A 3 -24.93 -46.52 -28.79
CA THR A 3 -24.86 -45.05 -28.76
C THR A 3 -24.12 -44.62 -27.50
N PHE A 4 -22.95 -44.01 -27.65
CA PHE A 4 -22.21 -43.41 -26.54
C PHE A 4 -22.82 -42.05 -26.20
N ARG A 5 -23.30 -41.88 -24.96
CA ARG A 5 -23.73 -40.58 -24.45
C ARG A 5 -22.53 -39.89 -23.82
N SER A 6 -22.02 -38.83 -24.45
CA SER A 6 -21.03 -37.94 -23.84
C SER A 6 -21.71 -37.07 -22.79
N ASN A 7 -21.17 -37.03 -21.56
CA ASN A 7 -21.61 -36.03 -20.59
C ASN A 7 -21.38 -34.63 -21.17
N PRO A 8 -22.33 -33.69 -21.02
CA PRO A 8 -22.12 -32.32 -21.42
C PRO A 8 -20.91 -31.76 -20.65
N PRO A 9 -20.08 -30.90 -21.30
CA PRO A 9 -18.95 -30.27 -20.63
C PRO A 9 -19.45 -29.47 -19.42
N PRO A 10 -18.68 -29.46 -18.31
CA PRO A 10 -19.07 -28.72 -17.11
C PRO A 10 -19.24 -27.24 -17.48
N GLU A 11 -20.37 -26.67 -17.06
CA GLU A 11 -20.64 -25.25 -17.27
C GLU A 11 -19.54 -24.41 -16.60
N PRO A 12 -19.05 -23.34 -17.26
CA PRO A 12 -18.03 -22.49 -16.67
C PRO A 12 -18.57 -21.88 -15.37
N PRO A 13 -17.74 -21.81 -14.31
CA PRO A 13 -18.18 -21.24 -13.04
C PRO A 13 -18.66 -19.81 -13.26
N LEU A 14 -19.87 -19.51 -12.74
CA LEU A 14 -20.47 -18.18 -12.78
C LEU A 14 -19.55 -17.20 -12.04
N LEU A 15 -19.00 -16.22 -12.77
CA LEU A 15 -18.22 -15.14 -12.18
C LEU A 15 -19.16 -14.23 -11.39
N LYS A 16 -19.19 -14.40 -10.06
CA LYS A 16 -19.94 -13.51 -9.15
C LYS A 16 -18.99 -12.42 -8.66
N ILE A 17 -19.18 -11.20 -9.17
CA ILE A 17 -18.45 -10.02 -8.69
C ILE A 17 -19.27 -9.43 -7.56
N GLU A 18 -18.86 -9.66 -6.32
CA GLU A 18 -19.46 -9.02 -5.15
C GLU A 18 -18.67 -7.75 -4.76
N PRO A 19 -19.35 -6.63 -4.48
CA PRO A 19 -18.68 -5.42 -4.04
C PRO A 19 -18.13 -5.59 -2.63
N PHE A 20 -16.92 -5.08 -2.38
CA PHE A 20 -16.30 -5.12 -1.06
C PHE A 20 -17.10 -4.26 -0.06
N LYS A 21 -17.61 -4.90 1.01
CA LYS A 21 -18.46 -4.30 2.05
C LYS A 21 -17.67 -3.78 3.26
N GLY A 22 -16.35 -3.99 3.32
CA GLY A 22 -15.48 -3.44 4.36
C GLY A 22 -15.25 -4.38 5.55
N MET A 23 -14.90 -3.79 6.70
CA MET A 23 -14.52 -4.51 7.92
C MET A 23 -15.74 -4.83 8.78
N ASN A 24 -15.89 -6.09 9.19
CA ASN A 24 -16.94 -6.52 10.11
C ASN A 24 -16.32 -7.13 11.38
N THR A 25 -16.52 -6.48 12.51
CA THR A 25 -16.02 -6.91 13.82
C THR A 25 -17.12 -7.33 14.79
N SER A 26 -18.37 -7.38 14.33
CA SER A 26 -19.53 -7.72 15.15
C SER A 26 -19.72 -9.23 15.29
N VAL A 27 -19.25 -10.01 14.30
CA VAL A 27 -19.45 -11.46 14.23
C VAL A 27 -18.12 -12.20 14.16
N THR A 28 -18.16 -13.48 14.51
CA THR A 28 -16.97 -14.36 14.43
C THR A 28 -16.49 -14.49 12.99
N PRO A 29 -15.17 -14.68 12.72
CA PRO A 29 -14.63 -14.76 11.37
C PRO A 29 -15.30 -15.79 10.45
N THR A 30 -15.89 -16.84 11.02
CA THR A 30 -16.62 -17.90 10.32
C THR A 30 -18.02 -17.49 9.85
N GLN A 31 -18.54 -16.37 10.35
CA GLN A 31 -19.87 -15.82 10.02
C GLN A 31 -19.78 -14.57 9.14
N ILE A 32 -18.57 -14.21 8.69
CA ILE A 32 -18.34 -13.05 7.85
C ILE A 32 -18.63 -13.44 6.40
N ASP A 33 -19.34 -12.56 5.70
CA ASP A 33 -19.61 -12.64 4.27
C ASP A 33 -18.29 -12.58 3.49
N GLU A 34 -18.14 -13.30 2.37
CA GLU A 34 -16.94 -13.25 1.52
C GLU A 34 -16.59 -11.83 1.06
N SER A 35 -17.60 -10.97 0.95
CA SER A 35 -17.45 -9.55 0.63
C SER A 35 -16.99 -8.67 1.81
N GLN A 36 -16.80 -9.23 3.01
CA GLN A 36 -16.37 -8.53 4.22
C GLN A 36 -15.05 -9.09 4.75
N SER A 37 -14.21 -8.25 5.36
CA SER A 37 -12.94 -8.67 5.96
C SER A 37 -13.02 -8.69 7.49
N PRO A 38 -12.68 -9.80 8.17
CA PRO A 38 -12.53 -9.82 9.64
C PRO A 38 -11.44 -8.86 10.12
N ASP A 39 -10.37 -8.74 9.33
CA ASP A 39 -9.19 -8.02 9.71
C ASP A 39 -8.71 -7.20 8.52
N MET A 40 -8.71 -5.88 8.65
CA MET A 40 -8.09 -5.01 7.67
C MET A 40 -6.73 -4.63 8.24
N LEU A 41 -5.65 -5.12 7.61
CA LEU A 41 -4.24 -4.95 8.07
C LEU A 41 -3.83 -3.52 8.47
N ASN A 42 -4.54 -2.50 7.97
CA ASN A 42 -4.30 -1.09 8.23
C ASN A 42 -5.35 -0.42 9.14
N MET A 43 -6.28 -1.16 9.73
CA MET A 43 -7.31 -0.66 10.64
C MET A 43 -7.32 -1.47 11.93
N ASN A 44 -7.17 -0.77 13.06
CA ASN A 44 -7.18 -1.34 14.39
C ASN A 44 -8.36 -0.74 15.18
N ILE A 45 -8.92 -1.52 16.10
CA ILE A 45 -9.89 -1.03 17.08
C ILE A 45 -9.12 -0.52 18.31
N ASP A 46 -9.40 0.72 18.72
CA ASP A 46 -8.88 1.30 19.96
C ASP A 46 -9.54 0.67 21.20
N GLU A 47 -8.96 0.83 22.39
CA GLU A 47 -9.49 0.29 23.66
C GLU A 47 -10.92 0.76 23.97
N ARG A 48 -11.35 1.86 23.34
CA ARG A 48 -12.69 2.45 23.45
C ARG A 48 -13.65 2.03 22.32
N GLY A 49 -13.25 1.09 21.46
CA GLY A 49 -14.07 0.61 20.33
C GLY A 49 -14.04 1.51 19.10
N ALA A 50 -13.22 2.58 19.09
CA ALA A 50 -13.11 3.48 17.95
C ALA A 50 -12.22 2.87 16.86
N LEU A 51 -12.66 2.95 15.60
CA LEU A 51 -11.87 2.52 14.46
C LEU A 51 -10.71 3.50 14.22
N LYS A 52 -9.48 3.01 14.21
CA LYS A 52 -8.29 3.80 13.89
C LYS A 52 -7.53 3.20 12.73
N LYS A 53 -7.20 4.03 11.75
CA LYS A 53 -6.26 3.66 10.69
C LYS A 53 -4.85 3.68 11.27
N ARG A 54 -4.05 2.63 11.01
CA ARG A 54 -2.62 2.62 11.32
C ARG A 54 -1.96 3.76 10.54
N THR A 55 -1.30 4.67 11.24
CA THR A 55 -0.49 5.70 10.62
C THR A 55 0.71 5.03 9.97
N GLY A 56 0.71 4.95 8.64
CA GLY A 56 1.88 4.54 7.86
C GLY A 56 2.96 5.60 7.87
N TYR A 57 4.11 5.29 7.29
CA TYR A 57 5.15 6.28 7.02
C TYR A 57 4.82 7.01 5.72
N GLU A 58 4.88 8.34 5.74
CA GLU A 58 4.83 9.17 4.54
C GLU A 58 6.27 9.44 4.06
N ARG A 59 6.46 9.50 2.74
CA ARG A 59 7.73 9.90 2.16
C ARG A 59 7.90 11.40 2.41
N VAL A 60 8.94 11.80 3.13
CA VAL A 60 9.28 13.22 3.31
C VAL A 60 9.93 13.82 2.06
N TYR A 61 10.60 12.97 1.27
CA TYR A 61 11.30 13.34 0.04
C TYR A 61 10.73 12.60 -1.16
N VAL A 62 10.50 13.34 -2.26
CA VAL A 62 9.93 12.79 -3.50
C VAL A 62 10.87 11.76 -4.11
N GLN A 63 12.15 12.10 -4.16
CA GLN A 63 13.17 11.32 -4.83
C GLN A 63 14.12 10.69 -3.81
N SER A 64 14.50 9.44 -4.07
CA SER A 64 15.63 8.80 -3.38
C SER A 64 16.93 9.49 -3.79
N LEU A 65 17.95 9.47 -2.93
CA LEU A 65 19.30 9.99 -3.20
C LEU A 65 20.10 9.13 -4.21
N GLY A 66 19.43 8.24 -4.94
CA GLY A 66 19.99 7.27 -5.87
C GLY A 66 19.84 5.82 -5.40
N ALA A 67 20.48 4.90 -6.11
CA ALA A 67 20.53 3.49 -5.76
C ALA A 67 21.41 3.27 -4.52
N GLY A 68 20.92 2.50 -3.54
CA GLY A 68 21.65 2.14 -2.33
C GLY A 68 21.01 2.63 -1.03
N LYS A 69 21.51 2.12 0.09
CA LYS A 69 21.01 2.44 1.43
C LYS A 69 21.48 3.81 1.89
N ILE A 70 20.67 4.46 2.73
CA ILE A 70 21.11 5.59 3.54
C ILE A 70 21.99 5.04 4.65
N ASN A 71 23.22 5.52 4.75
CA ASN A 71 24.21 5.06 5.73
C ASN A 71 24.03 5.75 7.09
N GLY A 72 23.44 6.95 7.11
CA GLY A 72 23.16 7.67 8.36
C GLY A 72 22.45 8.99 8.12
N ILE A 73 21.69 9.44 9.13
CA ILE A 73 21.01 10.73 9.17
C ILE A 73 21.42 11.44 10.45
N PHE A 74 21.97 12.64 10.33
CA PHE A 74 22.49 13.43 11.44
C PHE A 74 21.84 14.80 11.47
N HIS A 75 21.61 15.32 12.67
CA HIS A 75 21.09 16.67 12.87
C HIS A 75 22.18 17.54 13.47
N TRP A 76 22.56 18.62 12.77
CA TRP A 76 23.57 19.56 13.23
C TRP A 76 23.15 20.99 12.89
N ASN A 77 23.11 21.88 13.89
CA ASN A 77 22.83 23.31 13.72
C ASN A 77 21.58 23.58 12.85
N ASN A 78 20.45 22.95 13.20
CA ASN A 78 19.17 23.00 12.47
C ASN A 78 19.19 22.50 11.01
N LYS A 79 20.24 21.78 10.60
CA LYS A 79 20.33 21.12 9.30
C LYS A 79 20.32 19.61 9.49
N THR A 80 19.56 18.92 8.64
CA THR A 80 19.66 17.46 8.53
C THR A 80 20.69 17.12 7.44
N ILE A 81 21.63 16.27 7.80
CA ILE A 81 22.71 15.79 6.94
C ILE A 81 22.46 14.30 6.70
N ILE A 82 22.36 13.91 5.44
CA ILE A 82 22.09 12.53 5.03
C ILE A 82 23.35 11.98 4.37
N SER A 83 23.84 10.84 4.85
CA SER A 83 24.97 10.11 4.25
C SER A 83 24.46 9.01 3.32
N HIS A 84 24.85 9.06 2.06
CA HIS A 84 24.51 8.05 1.05
C HIS A 84 25.72 7.77 0.14
N GLY A 85 26.00 6.49 -0.09
CA GLY A 85 27.19 6.04 -0.82
C GLY A 85 28.48 6.51 -0.13
N GLY A 86 29.04 7.62 -0.60
CA GLY A 86 30.21 8.30 -0.04
C GLY A 86 30.10 9.84 -0.05
N LYS A 87 28.88 10.38 -0.18
CA LYS A 87 28.61 11.82 -0.21
C LYS A 87 27.68 12.21 0.95
N LEU A 88 27.74 13.48 1.33
CA LEU A 88 26.84 14.08 2.33
C LEU A 88 25.89 15.03 1.61
N TYR A 89 24.60 14.88 1.88
CA TYR A 89 23.52 15.68 1.32
C TYR A 89 22.89 16.53 2.42
N GLY A 90 22.71 17.82 2.16
CA GLY A 90 21.96 18.72 3.04
C GLY A 90 20.49 18.81 2.63
N THR A 91 19.62 19.19 3.56
CA THR A 91 18.18 19.38 3.33
C THR A 91 17.83 20.37 2.22
N GLU A 92 18.72 21.33 1.93
CA GLU A 92 18.50 22.37 0.93
C GLU A 92 18.62 21.86 -0.53
N GLY A 93 19.21 20.68 -0.72
CA GLY A 93 19.39 20.06 -2.05
C GLY A 93 18.46 18.89 -2.35
N VAL A 94 17.57 18.52 -1.43
CA VAL A 94 16.65 17.38 -1.61
C VAL A 94 15.24 17.94 -1.86
N PRO A 95 14.58 17.60 -2.98
CA PRO A 95 13.22 18.05 -3.24
C PRO A 95 12.28 17.53 -2.14
N THR A 96 11.90 18.41 -1.23
CA THR A 96 10.86 18.17 -0.24
C THR A 96 9.50 18.26 -0.90
N LEU A 97 8.56 17.41 -0.50
CA LEU A 97 7.15 17.59 -0.84
C LEU A 97 6.62 18.87 -0.16
N ASN A 98 6.68 19.99 -0.86
CA ASN A 98 6.02 21.22 -0.46
C ASN A 98 5.37 21.76 -1.75
N THR A 99 4.07 21.59 -2.02
CA THR A 99 2.94 22.15 -1.25
C THR A 99 1.62 21.44 -1.61
N ARG A 100 1.67 20.11 -1.76
CA ARG A 100 0.51 19.22 -1.90
C ARG A 100 1.06 17.83 -1.63
N SER A 101 0.50 17.10 -0.65
CA SER A 101 0.78 15.68 -0.51
C SER A 101 0.51 15.04 -1.87
N GLN A 102 1.54 14.48 -2.48
CA GLN A 102 1.43 13.80 -3.77
C GLN A 102 0.36 12.72 -3.58
N THR A 103 -0.79 12.94 -4.20
CA THR A 103 -1.91 12.03 -4.07
C THR A 103 -1.65 10.88 -5.03
N TRP A 104 -2.25 9.71 -4.81
CA TRP A 104 -2.04 8.53 -5.67
C TRP A 104 -2.40 8.79 -7.16
N GLU A 105 -3.13 9.88 -7.43
CA GLU A 105 -3.49 10.38 -8.76
C GLU A 105 -2.33 11.09 -9.47
N ASP A 106 -1.31 11.54 -8.73
CA ASP A 106 -0.13 12.25 -9.26
C ASP A 106 1.01 11.28 -9.65
N ASP A 107 0.85 9.98 -9.39
CA ASP A 107 1.82 8.96 -9.81
C ASP A 107 1.66 8.71 -11.31
N ASN A 108 2.63 9.17 -12.10
CA ASN A 108 2.63 8.98 -13.55
C ASN A 108 2.90 7.50 -13.87
N LEU A 109 1.84 6.73 -14.09
CA LEU A 109 1.87 5.31 -14.46
C LEU A 109 2.67 5.00 -15.74
N ASN A 110 3.05 6.02 -16.52
CA ASN A 110 3.87 5.87 -17.72
C ASN A 110 5.35 6.22 -17.52
N GLU A 111 5.75 6.63 -16.31
CA GLU A 111 7.16 6.86 -15.99
C GLU A 111 7.88 5.52 -15.90
N LYS A 112 8.70 5.21 -16.92
CA LYS A 112 9.54 4.01 -16.91
C LYS A 112 10.69 4.24 -15.92
N TRP A 113 10.60 3.56 -14.79
CA TRP A 113 11.63 3.53 -13.76
C TRP A 113 12.84 2.68 -14.18
N GLU A 114 13.53 2.99 -15.28
CA GLU A 114 14.86 2.41 -15.52
C GLU A 114 15.82 3.34 -16.28
N GLY A 115 17.05 3.30 -15.77
CA GLY A 115 18.31 3.88 -16.20
C GLY A 115 19.37 3.56 -15.16
#